data_AF-A0A0G1R5E8-F1
#
_entry.id   AF-A0A0G1R5E8-F1
#
_cell.length_a   1.000
_cell.length_b   1.000
_cell.length_c   1.000
_cell.angle_alpha   90.00
_cell.angle_beta   90.00
_cell.angle_gamma   90.00
#
_symmetry.space_group_name_H-M   'P 1'
#
loop_
_entity.id
_entity.type
_entity.pdbx_description
1 polymer ?
#
loop_
_entity_poly.entity_id
_entity_poly.type
_entity_poly.pdbx_seq_one_letter_code
_entity_poly.pdbx_strand_id
1 'polypeptide(L)'
;MEKNFENKIEETEFEIKRRNYCQQFALSHMSAFRPHYKKGETLGKKEGVWRNVSEHCLAAGVLADILAEELRVPAEERKKVVTAMILHDWYKKHEVQMQKKSMSVETMNEVGEKEEAELLRLGIPDEIMRLMHANMPISADGPQTTAEKIIWYVDAMLSNTEPVPIRERFDNLERGWDGSKEDPGRAWRNRAFSDMFKSRYGGQSLYDVQRQLGDRIGAEFSEAISYTGNPSELPVLLREKFVKKVMRKA
;
A
#
# COMPACT_ATOMS: atom_id res chain seq x y z
N MET A 1 46.92 12.41 -5.21
CA MET A 1 46.21 11.12 -5.25
C MET A 1 45.41 11.00 -3.96
N GLU A 2 44.21 11.59 -3.94
CA GLU A 2 43.28 11.44 -2.82
C GLU A 2 42.61 10.07 -2.94
N LYS A 3 42.88 9.19 -1.97
CA LYS A 3 42.17 7.93 -1.82
C LYS A 3 40.78 8.25 -1.28
N ASN A 4 39.77 8.22 -2.15
CA ASN A 4 38.37 8.10 -1.74
C ASN A 4 38.22 6.79 -0.96
N PHE A 5 38.23 6.88 0.36
CA PHE A 5 37.68 5.83 1.21
C PHE A 5 36.17 5.87 1.06
N GLU A 6 35.66 5.10 0.10
CA GLU A 6 34.25 4.72 0.07
C GLU A 6 33.97 3.99 1.38
N ASN A 7 33.33 4.68 2.32
CA ASN A 7 32.70 4.05 3.48
C ASN A 7 31.61 3.11 2.94
N LYS A 8 31.98 1.87 2.63
CA LYS A 8 31.01 0.79 2.47
C LYS A 8 30.36 0.60 3.84
N ILE A 9 29.15 1.11 3.98
CA ILE A 9 28.28 0.76 5.10
C ILE A 9 28.14 -0.76 5.05
N GLU A 10 28.68 -1.45 6.06
CA GLU A 10 28.50 -2.90 6.19
C GLU A 10 27.02 -3.17 6.39
N GLU A 11 26.45 -3.93 5.46
CA GLU A 11 25.04 -4.30 5.52
C GLU A 11 24.82 -5.29 6.66
N THR A 12 23.83 -5.02 7.51
CA THR A 12 23.49 -5.86 8.64
C THR A 12 22.96 -7.22 8.18
N GLU A 13 23.09 -8.26 9.02
CA GLU A 13 22.54 -9.59 8.73
C GLU A 13 21.03 -9.51 8.39
N PHE A 14 20.29 -8.67 9.11
CA PHE A 14 18.87 -8.46 8.87
C PHE A 14 18.60 -7.89 7.47
N GLU A 15 19.36 -6.90 7.03
CA GLU A 15 19.18 -6.28 5.71
C GLU A 15 19.44 -7.25 4.56
N ILE A 16 20.48 -8.09 4.68
CA ILE A 16 20.77 -9.16 3.71
C ILE A 16 19.60 -10.15 3.65
N LYS A 17 19.15 -10.64 4.81
CA LYS A 17 18.02 -11.59 4.89
C LYS A 17 16.72 -10.98 4.37
N ARG A 18 16.45 -9.72 4.70
CA ARG A 18 15.30 -8.96 4.21
C ARG A 18 15.31 -8.86 2.69
N ARG A 19 16.45 -8.49 2.10
CA ARG A 19 16.60 -8.42 0.64
C ARG A 19 16.30 -9.77 0.00
N ASN A 20 16.89 -10.84 0.51
CA ASN A 20 16.67 -12.19 -0.02
C ASN A 20 15.20 -12.60 0.08
N TYR A 21 14.57 -12.39 1.23
CA TYR A 21 13.15 -12.67 1.45
C TYR A 21 12.27 -11.92 0.44
N CYS A 22 12.45 -10.61 0.31
CA CYS A 22 11.68 -9.77 -0.60
C CYS A 22 11.93 -10.14 -2.08
N GLN A 23 13.16 -10.49 -2.44
CA GLN A 23 13.48 -10.97 -3.79
C GLN A 23 12.75 -12.28 -4.10
N GLN A 24 12.76 -13.25 -3.19
CA GLN A 24 12.05 -14.51 -3.37
C GLN A 24 10.53 -14.29 -3.45
N PHE A 25 9.99 -13.41 -2.61
CA PHE A 25 8.58 -13.03 -2.65
C PHE A 25 8.19 -12.39 -3.99
N ALA A 26 9.01 -11.47 -4.52
CA ALA A 26 8.77 -10.84 -5.81
C ALA A 26 8.84 -11.85 -6.96
N LEU A 27 9.77 -12.80 -6.92
CA LEU A 27 9.88 -13.87 -7.91
C LEU A 27 8.67 -14.82 -7.87
N SER A 28 8.18 -15.19 -6.69
CA SER A 28 7.00 -16.06 -6.57
C SER A 28 5.70 -15.37 -7.01
N HIS A 29 5.69 -14.04 -7.08
CA HIS A 29 4.54 -13.23 -7.53
C HIS A 29 4.86 -12.43 -8.81
N MET A 30 5.79 -12.91 -9.64
CA MET A 30 6.27 -12.17 -10.81
C MET A 30 5.16 -11.81 -11.81
N SER A 31 4.10 -12.61 -11.89
CA SER A 31 2.92 -12.30 -12.72
C SER A 31 2.24 -11.00 -12.28
N ALA A 32 2.16 -10.73 -10.98
CA ALA A 32 1.57 -9.51 -10.42
C ALA A 32 2.47 -8.28 -10.60
N PHE A 33 3.80 -8.45 -10.66
CA PHE A 33 4.72 -7.35 -10.95
C PHE A 33 4.86 -7.02 -12.44
N ARG A 34 4.34 -7.86 -13.33
CA ARG A 34 4.45 -7.66 -14.78
C ARG A 34 3.79 -6.36 -15.26
N PRO A 35 2.60 -5.93 -14.79
CA PRO A 35 2.01 -4.64 -15.15
C PRO A 35 2.90 -3.45 -14.77
N HIS A 36 3.50 -3.45 -13.56
CA HIS A 36 4.42 -2.42 -13.10
C HIS A 36 5.58 -2.18 -14.07
N TYR A 37 6.15 -3.27 -14.60
CA TYR A 37 7.26 -3.21 -15.55
C TYR A 37 6.81 -2.84 -16.97
N LYS A 38 5.74 -3.47 -17.47
CA LYS A 38 5.34 -3.35 -18.88
C LYS A 38 4.67 -2.02 -19.22
N LYS A 39 3.88 -1.49 -18.29
CA LYS A 39 2.91 -0.41 -18.56
C LYS A 39 2.85 0.64 -17.46
N GLY A 40 3.03 0.24 -16.20
CA GLY A 40 3.00 1.17 -15.06
C GLY A 40 4.21 2.11 -15.01
N GLU A 41 5.34 1.70 -15.58
CA GLU A 41 6.63 2.41 -15.48
C GLU A 41 7.04 2.66 -14.01
N THR A 42 6.64 1.74 -13.13
CA THR A 42 6.92 1.76 -11.69
C THR A 42 7.97 0.71 -11.33
N LEU A 43 8.38 -0.16 -12.27
CA LEU A 43 9.43 -1.16 -12.07
C LEU A 43 10.41 -1.18 -13.26
N GLY A 44 11.71 -1.23 -12.99
CA GLY A 44 12.77 -1.26 -14.00
C GLY A 44 13.99 -0.42 -13.64
N LYS A 45 14.97 -0.36 -14.54
CA LYS A 45 16.22 0.43 -14.38
C LYS A 45 16.26 1.70 -15.23
N LYS A 46 15.20 1.99 -16.00
CA LYS A 46 15.15 3.15 -16.89
C LYS A 46 15.00 4.43 -16.06
N GLU A 47 15.56 5.52 -16.57
CA GLU A 47 15.34 6.85 -16.00
C GLU A 47 13.84 7.21 -16.02
N GLY A 48 13.37 7.92 -14.99
CA GLY A 48 11.96 8.30 -14.86
C GLY A 48 11.01 7.18 -14.41
N VAL A 49 11.53 5.99 -14.08
CA VAL A 49 10.75 4.91 -13.46
C VAL A 49 10.52 5.18 -11.98
N TRP A 50 9.28 5.05 -11.52
CA TRP A 50 8.89 5.32 -10.13
C TRP A 50 9.02 4.07 -9.27
N ARG A 51 10.27 3.63 -9.03
CA ARG A 51 10.59 2.38 -8.32
C ARG A 51 10.01 2.32 -6.91
N ASN A 52 9.94 3.46 -6.23
CA ASN A 52 9.36 3.60 -4.90
C ASN A 52 7.90 3.11 -4.83
N VAL A 53 7.13 3.23 -5.92
CA VAL A 53 5.74 2.73 -5.98
C VAL A 53 5.72 1.20 -5.97
N SER A 54 6.58 0.54 -6.74
CA SER A 54 6.67 -0.93 -6.72
C SER A 54 7.28 -1.46 -5.43
N GLU A 55 8.18 -0.69 -4.79
CA GLU A 55 8.73 -1.02 -3.46
C GLU A 55 7.64 -0.95 -2.39
N HIS A 56 6.79 0.09 -2.42
CA HIS A 56 5.58 0.19 -1.60
C HIS A 56 4.66 -1.02 -1.82
N CYS A 57 4.31 -1.32 -3.08
CA CYS A 57 3.43 -2.45 -3.40
C CYS A 57 4.03 -3.80 -3.00
N LEU A 58 5.37 -3.96 -3.05
CA LEU A 58 6.06 -5.14 -2.55
C LEU A 58 5.94 -5.28 -1.03
N ALA A 59 6.19 -4.19 -0.28
CA ALA A 59 6.02 -4.19 1.16
C ALA A 59 4.57 -4.48 1.55
N ALA A 60 3.62 -3.85 0.86
CA ALA A 60 2.20 -4.05 1.05
C ALA A 60 1.78 -5.51 0.77
N GLY A 61 2.23 -6.10 -0.35
CA GLY A 61 1.96 -7.49 -0.68
C GLY A 61 2.49 -8.47 0.39
N VAL A 62 3.69 -8.22 0.91
CA VAL A 62 4.28 -9.02 2.00
C VAL A 62 3.49 -8.89 3.30
N LEU A 63 3.06 -7.69 3.66
CA LEU A 63 2.29 -7.47 4.90
C LEU A 63 0.87 -8.02 4.79
N ALA A 64 0.24 -7.91 3.62
CA ALA A 64 -1.04 -8.54 3.33
C ALA A 64 -0.95 -10.07 3.40
N ASP A 65 0.14 -10.66 2.89
CA ASP A 65 0.42 -12.08 3.01
C ASP A 65 0.50 -12.53 4.48
N ILE A 66 1.19 -11.76 5.32
CA ILE A 66 1.31 -12.02 6.77
C ILE A 66 -0.03 -11.86 7.47
N LEU A 67 -0.74 -10.76 7.23
CA LEU A 67 -2.03 -10.51 7.88
C LEU A 67 -3.09 -11.55 7.48
N ALA A 68 -3.16 -11.91 6.20
CA ALA A 68 -4.05 -12.96 5.71
C ALA A 68 -3.73 -14.33 6.34
N GLU A 69 -2.45 -14.63 6.59
CA GLU A 69 -2.02 -15.84 7.30
C GLU A 69 -2.48 -15.86 8.75
N GLU A 70 -2.30 -14.75 9.48
CA GLU A 70 -2.73 -14.64 10.88
C GLU A 70 -4.26 -14.72 11.01
N LEU A 71 -4.99 -14.14 10.04
CA LEU A 71 -6.45 -14.23 9.92
C LEU A 71 -6.94 -15.60 9.41
N ARG A 72 -6.03 -16.53 9.10
CA ARG A 72 -6.34 -17.88 8.58
C ARG A 72 -7.18 -17.84 7.29
N VAL A 73 -6.96 -16.84 6.45
CA VAL A 73 -7.60 -16.73 5.15
C VAL A 73 -7.19 -17.94 4.29
N PRO A 74 -8.14 -18.61 3.60
CA PRO A 74 -7.83 -19.75 2.73
C PRO A 74 -6.76 -19.40 1.69
N ALA A 75 -5.89 -20.36 1.34
CA ALA A 75 -4.72 -20.12 0.49
C ALA A 75 -5.06 -19.48 -0.88
N GLU A 76 -6.14 -19.93 -1.52
CA GLU A 76 -6.59 -19.36 -2.80
C GLU A 76 -7.04 -17.90 -2.66
N GLU A 77 -7.76 -17.56 -1.59
CA GLU A 77 -8.20 -16.18 -1.32
C GLU A 77 -7.02 -15.29 -0.92
N ARG A 78 -6.10 -15.81 -0.09
CA ARG A 78 -4.84 -15.14 0.25
C ARG A 78 -4.03 -14.80 -1.00
N LYS A 79 -3.94 -15.71 -1.97
CA LYS A 79 -3.27 -15.46 -3.25
C LYS A 79 -3.91 -14.31 -4.03
N LYS A 80 -5.23 -14.21 -4.03
CA LYS A 80 -5.95 -13.08 -4.65
C LYS A 80 -5.64 -11.77 -3.94
N VAL A 81 -5.72 -11.74 -2.60
CA VAL A 81 -5.39 -10.58 -1.77
C VAL A 81 -3.96 -10.09 -2.03
N VAL A 82 -2.97 -10.99 -2.03
CA VAL A 82 -1.57 -10.62 -2.30
C VAL A 82 -1.40 -10.09 -3.72
N THR A 83 -2.06 -10.70 -4.71
CA THR A 83 -2.00 -10.25 -6.10
C THR A 83 -2.61 -8.85 -6.27
N ALA A 84 -3.79 -8.63 -5.70
CA ALA A 84 -4.47 -7.35 -5.69
C ALA A 84 -3.64 -6.28 -4.97
N MET A 85 -3.04 -6.61 -3.83
CA MET A 85 -2.19 -5.70 -3.08
C MET A 85 -0.92 -5.32 -3.83
N ILE A 86 -0.29 -6.25 -4.54
CA ILE A 86 0.85 -5.91 -5.41
C ILE A 86 0.40 -4.93 -6.50
N LEU A 87 -0.80 -5.10 -7.04
CA LEU A 87 -1.29 -4.28 -8.15
C LEU A 87 -1.86 -2.92 -7.73
N HIS A 88 -2.33 -2.71 -6.49
CA HIS A 88 -3.20 -1.57 -6.14
C HIS A 88 -2.73 -0.17 -6.58
N ASP A 89 -1.41 0.05 -6.67
CA ASP A 89 -0.81 1.33 -7.04
C ASP A 89 0.03 1.26 -8.34
N TRP A 90 -0.09 0.18 -9.12
CA TRP A 90 0.75 -0.07 -10.30
C TRP A 90 0.71 1.05 -11.35
N TYR A 91 -0.41 1.79 -11.42
CA TYR A 91 -0.68 2.86 -12.38
C TYR A 91 -0.49 4.28 -11.80
N LYS A 92 -0.01 4.40 -10.54
CA LYS A 92 0.10 5.68 -9.80
C LYS A 92 0.82 6.79 -10.57
N LYS A 93 1.86 6.45 -11.34
CA LYS A 93 2.60 7.44 -12.15
C LYS A 93 1.69 8.14 -13.15
N HIS A 94 0.87 7.39 -13.88
CA HIS A 94 -0.07 7.92 -14.87
C HIS A 94 -1.19 8.71 -14.22
N GLU A 95 -1.70 8.21 -13.08
CA GLU A 95 -2.67 8.92 -12.24
C GLU A 95 -2.17 10.32 -11.86
N VAL A 96 -0.97 10.42 -11.27
CA VAL A 96 -0.39 11.70 -10.85
C VAL A 96 -0.12 12.63 -12.04
N GLN A 97 0.32 12.09 -13.18
CA GLN A 97 0.55 12.89 -14.39
C GLN A 97 -0.76 13.48 -14.95
N MET A 98 -1.86 12.74 -14.85
CA MET A 98 -3.18 13.21 -15.27
C MET A 98 -3.78 14.20 -14.28
N GLN A 99 -3.68 13.93 -12.98
CA GLN A 99 -4.14 14.85 -11.93
C GLN A 99 -3.43 16.21 -11.97
N LYS A 100 -2.16 16.26 -12.40
CA LYS A 100 -1.44 17.52 -12.63
C LYS A 100 -2.04 18.38 -13.74
N LYS A 101 -2.78 17.77 -14.68
CA LYS A 101 -3.49 18.50 -15.75
C LYS A 101 -4.86 19.00 -15.27
N SER A 102 -5.58 18.16 -14.52
CA SER A 102 -6.88 18.48 -13.95
C SER A 102 -7.14 17.61 -12.72
N MET A 103 -7.48 18.23 -11.59
CA MET A 103 -7.87 17.53 -10.36
C MET A 103 -9.39 17.52 -10.25
N SER A 104 -10.03 16.56 -10.93
CA SER A 104 -11.49 16.40 -10.92
C SER A 104 -11.91 14.92 -10.81
N VAL A 105 -13.17 14.69 -10.46
CA VAL A 105 -13.75 13.33 -10.38
C VAL A 105 -13.75 12.66 -11.76
N GLU A 106 -14.01 13.42 -12.82
CA GLU A 106 -14.01 12.93 -14.20
C GLU A 106 -12.61 12.48 -14.61
N THR A 107 -11.56 13.23 -14.26
CA THR A 107 -10.17 12.82 -14.52
C THR A 107 -9.81 11.54 -13.76
N MET A 108 -10.27 11.36 -12.52
CA MET A 108 -10.05 10.12 -11.78
C MET A 108 -10.76 8.92 -12.44
N ASN A 109 -12.00 9.10 -12.90
CA ASN A 109 -12.74 8.06 -13.60
C ASN A 109 -12.06 7.68 -14.92
N GLU A 110 -11.62 8.66 -15.73
CA GLU A 110 -10.92 8.41 -16.99
C GLU A 110 -9.61 7.64 -16.77
N VAL A 111 -8.87 7.94 -15.70
CA VAL A 111 -7.66 7.21 -15.34
C VAL A 111 -8.00 5.77 -14.94
N GLY A 112 -9.05 5.57 -14.13
CA GLY A 112 -9.51 4.24 -13.72
C GLY A 112 -9.93 3.37 -14.91
N GLU A 113 -10.69 3.92 -15.86
CA GLU A 113 -11.09 3.19 -17.07
C GLU A 113 -9.88 2.76 -17.92
N LYS A 114 -8.86 3.61 -18.03
CA LYS A 114 -7.61 3.28 -18.75
C LYS A 114 -6.81 2.21 -18.03
N GLU A 115 -6.73 2.30 -16.70
CA GLU A 115 -6.08 1.32 -15.86
C GLU A 115 -6.71 -0.07 -16.05
N GLU A 116 -8.03 -0.15 -15.90
CA GLU A 116 -8.80 -1.39 -16.05
C GLU A 116 -8.64 -1.99 -17.45
N ALA A 117 -8.73 -1.16 -18.50
CA ALA A 117 -8.53 -1.62 -19.87
C ALA A 117 -7.12 -2.21 -20.12
N GLU A 118 -6.08 -1.66 -19.50
CA GLU A 118 -4.72 -2.21 -19.61
C GLU A 118 -4.56 -3.51 -18.81
N LEU A 119 -5.15 -3.62 -17.62
CA LEU A 119 -5.14 -4.85 -16.82
C LEU A 119 -5.88 -5.99 -17.51
N LEU A 120 -7.04 -5.71 -18.11
CA LEU A 120 -7.79 -6.66 -18.94
C LEU A 120 -6.94 -7.18 -20.11
N ARG A 121 -6.24 -6.28 -20.83
CA ARG A 121 -5.31 -6.67 -21.92
C ARG A 121 -4.14 -7.52 -21.43
N LEU A 122 -3.74 -7.39 -20.17
CA LEU A 122 -2.70 -8.18 -19.54
C LEU A 122 -3.22 -9.51 -18.96
N GLY A 123 -4.52 -9.77 -19.05
CA GLY A 123 -5.16 -11.01 -18.58
C GLY A 123 -5.36 -11.07 -17.08
N ILE A 124 -5.47 -9.91 -16.41
CA ILE A 124 -5.77 -9.85 -14.97
C ILE A 124 -7.27 -10.10 -14.76
N PRO A 125 -7.68 -11.04 -13.90
CA PRO A 125 -9.10 -11.33 -13.65
C PRO A 125 -9.84 -10.16 -13.00
N ASP A 126 -11.11 -9.95 -13.36
CA ASP A 126 -11.97 -8.90 -12.81
C ASP A 126 -12.07 -8.91 -11.29
N GLU A 127 -12.05 -10.09 -10.67
CA GLU A 127 -12.07 -10.19 -9.20
C GLU A 127 -10.84 -9.57 -8.55
N ILE A 128 -9.66 -9.66 -9.18
CA ILE A 128 -8.43 -9.04 -8.70
C ILE A 128 -8.51 -7.53 -8.90
N MET A 129 -9.02 -7.07 -10.05
CA MET A 129 -9.20 -5.65 -10.36
C MET A 129 -10.17 -4.97 -9.38
N ARG A 130 -11.30 -5.61 -9.06
CA ARG A 130 -12.21 -5.10 -8.03
C ARG A 130 -11.56 -5.05 -6.65
N LEU A 131 -10.83 -6.10 -6.28
CA LEU A 131 -10.21 -6.20 -4.97
C LEU A 131 -9.09 -5.17 -4.76
N MET A 132 -8.28 -4.88 -5.79
CA MET A 132 -7.18 -3.91 -5.66
C MET A 132 -7.66 -2.48 -5.44
N HIS A 133 -8.86 -2.12 -5.90
CA HIS A 133 -9.47 -0.80 -5.67
C HIS A 133 -10.15 -0.66 -4.30
N ALA A 134 -10.19 -1.71 -3.48
CA ALA A 134 -10.81 -1.67 -2.16
C ALA A 134 -10.05 -0.77 -1.15
N ASN A 135 -8.85 -0.29 -1.49
CA ASN A 135 -8.10 0.66 -0.66
C ASN A 135 -8.74 2.06 -0.61
N MET A 136 -9.62 2.38 -1.57
CA MET A 136 -10.43 3.58 -1.58
C MET A 136 -11.91 3.23 -1.31
N PRO A 137 -12.43 3.48 -0.09
CA PRO A 137 -13.80 3.16 0.26
C PRO A 137 -14.83 3.80 -0.68
N ILE A 138 -15.83 3.04 -1.11
CA ILE A 138 -16.93 3.55 -1.93
C ILE A 138 -17.94 4.32 -1.05
N SER A 139 -18.08 3.94 0.22
CA SER A 139 -18.91 4.59 1.23
C SER A 139 -18.16 4.74 2.56
N ALA A 140 -18.74 5.51 3.49
CA ALA A 140 -18.22 5.65 4.85
C ALA A 140 -18.24 4.33 5.64
N ASP A 141 -19.07 3.36 5.24
CA ASP A 141 -19.12 2.03 5.84
C ASP A 141 -17.88 1.18 5.55
N GLY A 142 -17.03 1.60 4.61
CA GLY A 142 -15.76 0.95 4.31
C GLY A 142 -15.87 -0.38 3.54
N PRO A 143 -14.75 -1.11 3.41
CA PRO A 143 -14.73 -2.45 2.84
C PRO A 143 -15.56 -3.45 3.67
N GLN A 144 -16.20 -4.41 2.99
CA GLN A 144 -17.19 -5.30 3.62
C GLN A 144 -16.64 -6.70 3.87
N THR A 145 -15.91 -7.24 2.90
CA THR A 145 -15.32 -8.59 3.01
C THR A 145 -13.98 -8.57 3.73
N THR A 146 -13.56 -9.71 4.30
CA THR A 146 -12.23 -9.84 4.91
C THR A 146 -11.10 -9.50 3.93
N ALA A 147 -11.23 -9.93 2.66
CA ALA A 147 -10.25 -9.64 1.62
C ALA A 147 -10.12 -8.12 1.38
N GLU A 148 -11.23 -7.43 1.16
CA GLU A 148 -11.25 -5.97 0.96
C GLU A 148 -10.71 -5.23 2.19
N LYS A 149 -11.07 -5.68 3.40
CA LYS A 149 -10.56 -5.10 4.65
C LYS A 149 -9.05 -5.26 4.77
N ILE A 150 -8.48 -6.40 4.37
CA ILE A 150 -7.02 -6.58 4.36
C ILE A 150 -6.38 -5.61 3.37
N ILE A 151 -6.95 -5.47 2.16
CA ILE A 151 -6.43 -4.53 1.17
C ILE A 151 -6.40 -3.11 1.73
N TRP A 152 -7.54 -2.66 2.22
CA TRP A 152 -7.67 -1.34 2.79
C TRP A 152 -6.72 -1.11 3.99
N TYR A 153 -6.71 -2.04 4.94
CA TYR A 153 -5.98 -1.87 6.20
C TYR A 153 -4.47 -1.81 5.98
N VAL A 154 -3.94 -2.65 5.09
CA VAL A 154 -2.51 -2.72 4.82
C VAL A 154 -2.02 -1.44 4.12
N ASP A 155 -2.77 -0.90 3.16
CA ASP A 155 -2.42 0.38 2.52
C ASP A 155 -2.55 1.56 3.52
N ALA A 156 -3.64 1.58 4.29
CA ALA A 156 -3.91 2.65 5.27
C ALA A 156 -2.85 2.74 6.38
N MET A 157 -2.17 1.63 6.72
CA MET A 157 -1.11 1.61 7.74
C MET A 157 0.30 1.83 7.18
N LEU A 158 0.47 1.92 5.86
CA LEU A 158 1.79 2.09 5.25
C LEU A 158 2.13 3.57 5.05
N SER A 159 3.30 3.95 5.55
CA SER A 159 3.98 5.20 5.22
C SER A 159 5.23 4.85 4.41
N ASN A 160 5.17 5.08 3.10
CA ASN A 160 6.13 4.50 2.14
C ASN A 160 6.15 2.96 2.26
N THR A 161 7.19 2.38 2.86
CA THR A 161 7.33 0.92 3.04
C THR A 161 7.22 0.48 4.49
N GLU A 162 7.03 1.41 5.43
CA GLU A 162 7.04 1.12 6.86
C GLU A 162 5.62 1.13 7.44
N PRO A 163 5.23 0.08 8.21
CA PRO A 163 4.00 0.08 8.97
C PRO A 163 4.06 1.13 10.09
N VAL A 164 3.03 1.95 10.17
CA VAL A 164 2.81 2.93 11.24
C VAL A 164 1.33 2.88 11.69
N PRO A 165 1.00 3.34 12.91
CA PRO A 165 -0.40 3.50 13.32
C PRO A 165 -1.21 4.30 12.30
N ILE A 166 -2.40 3.83 11.94
CA ILE A 166 -3.22 4.42 10.86
C ILE A 166 -3.52 5.90 11.14
N ARG A 167 -3.86 6.25 12.38
CA ARG A 167 -4.08 7.66 12.77
C ARG A 167 -2.83 8.51 12.53
N GLU A 168 -1.66 8.02 12.93
CA GLU A 168 -0.38 8.70 12.68
C GLU A 168 -0.12 8.87 11.18
N ARG A 169 -0.37 7.83 10.36
CA ARG A 169 -0.21 7.86 8.90
C ARG A 169 -0.96 9.03 8.27
N PHE A 170 -2.24 9.20 8.63
CA PHE A 170 -3.06 10.27 8.09
C PHE A 170 -2.73 11.64 8.70
N ASP A 171 -2.32 11.72 9.97
CA ASP A 171 -1.79 12.97 10.56
C ASP A 171 -0.52 13.43 9.84
N ASN A 172 0.38 12.50 9.50
CA ASN A 172 1.58 12.77 8.73
C ASN A 172 1.24 13.32 7.34
N LEU A 173 0.24 12.76 6.66
CA LEU A 173 -0.21 13.28 5.36
C LEU A 173 -0.76 14.71 5.48
N GLU A 174 -1.57 15.01 6.49
CA GLU A 174 -2.12 16.35 6.68
C GLU A 174 -1.08 17.38 7.08
N ARG A 175 0.00 16.97 7.76
CA ARG A 175 1.18 17.82 8.02
C ARG A 175 2.11 17.95 6.81
N GLY A 176 1.88 17.17 5.75
CA GLY A 176 2.79 17.12 4.60
C GLY A 176 4.15 16.51 4.96
N TRP A 177 4.19 15.65 5.98
CA TRP A 177 5.39 14.94 6.41
C TRP A 177 5.82 13.92 5.35
N ASP A 178 7.12 13.87 5.05
CA ASP A 178 7.69 12.96 4.05
C ASP A 178 8.58 11.85 4.63
N GLY A 179 8.67 11.78 5.96
CA GLY A 179 9.62 10.92 6.68
C GLY A 179 10.83 11.69 7.22
N SER A 180 11.08 12.91 6.74
CA SER A 180 12.22 13.74 7.15
C SER A 180 11.86 15.17 7.54
N LYS A 181 10.86 15.76 6.87
CA LYS A 181 10.42 17.13 7.11
C LYS A 181 8.94 17.31 6.75
N GLU A 182 8.37 18.38 7.28
CA GLU A 182 7.05 18.87 6.89
C GLU A 182 7.15 19.78 5.66
N ASP A 183 6.18 19.68 4.75
CA ASP A 183 6.04 20.51 3.56
C ASP A 183 4.63 21.14 3.53
N PRO A 184 4.50 22.46 3.78
CA PRO A 184 3.21 23.15 3.80
C PRO A 184 2.42 23.04 2.48
N GLY A 185 3.11 23.02 1.33
CA GLY A 185 2.46 22.87 0.03
C GLY A 185 1.90 21.46 -0.18
N ARG A 186 2.63 20.44 0.29
CA ARG A 186 2.13 19.06 0.34
C ARG A 186 0.95 18.92 1.31
N ALA A 187 1.06 19.50 2.50
CA ALA A 187 0.02 19.54 3.51
C ALA A 187 -1.29 20.11 2.95
N TRP A 188 -1.21 21.26 2.25
CA TRP A 188 -2.37 21.86 1.60
C TRP A 188 -3.00 20.96 0.53
N ARG A 189 -2.20 20.35 -0.34
CA ARG A 189 -2.71 19.43 -1.39
C ARG A 189 -3.38 18.20 -0.79
N ASN A 190 -2.78 17.59 0.23
CA ASN A 190 -3.36 16.44 0.92
C ASN A 190 -4.68 16.83 1.62
N ARG A 191 -4.68 18.01 2.26
CA ARG A 191 -5.85 18.79 2.71
C ARG A 191 -7.01 18.73 1.71
N ALA A 192 -6.74 19.36 0.57
CA ALA A 192 -7.69 19.55 -0.51
C ALA A 192 -8.17 18.23 -1.11
N PHE A 193 -7.27 17.27 -1.36
CA PHE A 193 -7.63 15.95 -1.87
C PHE A 193 -8.60 15.23 -0.93
N SER A 194 -8.32 15.23 0.38
CA SER A 194 -9.21 14.61 1.37
C SER A 194 -10.60 15.25 1.37
N ASP A 195 -10.66 16.58 1.26
CA ASP A 195 -11.88 17.36 1.27
C ASP A 195 -12.76 17.17 0.02
N MET A 196 -12.18 16.77 -1.12
CA MET A 196 -12.94 16.46 -2.34
C MET A 196 -13.97 15.33 -2.14
N PHE A 197 -13.80 14.49 -1.11
CA PHE A 197 -14.70 13.39 -0.83
C PHE A 197 -15.80 13.70 0.19
N LYS A 198 -15.87 14.94 0.71
CA LYS A 198 -16.88 15.33 1.70
C LYS A 198 -18.32 15.07 1.24
N SER A 199 -18.64 15.30 -0.03
CA SER A 199 -19.95 15.01 -0.59
C SER A 199 -20.30 13.51 -0.59
N ARG A 200 -19.29 12.65 -0.75
CA ARG A 200 -19.43 11.19 -0.73
C ARG A 200 -19.66 10.64 0.68
N TYR A 201 -19.06 11.26 1.69
CA TYR A 201 -19.04 10.76 3.06
C TYR A 201 -19.85 11.63 4.04
N GLY A 202 -20.96 12.20 3.59
CA GLY A 202 -21.89 12.91 4.47
C GLY A 202 -21.27 14.12 5.20
N GLY A 203 -20.30 14.78 4.57
CA GLY A 203 -19.59 15.94 5.13
C GLY A 203 -18.24 15.63 5.77
N GLN A 204 -17.88 14.36 5.97
CA GLN A 204 -16.57 13.96 6.51
C GLN A 204 -15.50 13.94 5.42
N SER A 205 -14.27 14.35 5.75
CA SER A 205 -13.15 14.22 4.82
C SER A 205 -12.77 12.74 4.62
N LEU A 206 -12.08 12.41 3.53
CA LEU A 206 -11.56 11.05 3.30
C LEU A 206 -10.71 10.57 4.48
N TYR A 207 -9.81 11.41 4.98
CA TYR A 207 -8.91 11.03 6.06
C TYR A 207 -9.63 10.83 7.40
N ASP A 208 -10.71 11.57 7.68
CA ASP A 208 -11.54 11.33 8.87
C ASP A 208 -12.22 9.96 8.81
N VAL A 209 -12.77 9.58 7.64
CA VAL A 209 -13.35 8.26 7.41
C VAL A 209 -12.28 7.19 7.57
N GLN A 210 -11.10 7.40 6.99
CA GLN A 210 -10.01 6.42 7.05
C GLN A 210 -9.52 6.15 8.48
N ARG A 211 -9.50 7.17 9.36
CA ARG A 211 -9.19 6.99 10.79
C ARG A 211 -10.24 6.13 11.49
N GLN A 212 -11.52 6.41 11.24
CA GLN A 212 -12.64 5.66 11.85
C GLN A 212 -12.64 4.20 11.38
N LEU A 213 -12.40 3.97 10.09
CA LEU A 213 -12.21 2.65 9.53
C LEU A 213 -11.01 1.94 10.15
N GLY A 214 -9.92 2.67 10.40
CA GLY A 214 -8.71 2.14 11.02
C GLY A 214 -8.96 1.61 12.43
N ASP A 215 -9.66 2.38 13.25
CA ASP A 215 -10.02 1.96 14.60
C ASP A 215 -10.92 0.71 14.57
N ARG A 216 -11.96 0.71 13.71
CA ARG A 216 -12.93 -0.38 13.62
C ARG A 216 -12.33 -1.67 13.07
N ILE A 217 -11.65 -1.59 11.92
CA ILE A 217 -11.05 -2.77 11.25
C ILE A 217 -9.84 -3.26 12.06
N GLY A 218 -9.08 -2.36 12.68
CA GLY A 218 -7.98 -2.72 13.57
C GLY A 218 -8.47 -3.51 14.78
N ALA A 219 -9.60 -3.11 15.39
CA ALA A 219 -10.23 -3.87 16.47
C ALA A 219 -10.72 -5.25 16.00
N GLU A 220 -11.43 -5.31 14.87
CA GLU A 220 -11.91 -6.57 14.28
C GLU A 220 -10.75 -7.55 14.01
N PHE A 221 -9.68 -7.09 13.38
CA PHE A 221 -8.51 -7.93 13.12
C PHE A 221 -7.76 -8.33 14.39
N SER A 222 -7.66 -7.42 15.37
CA SER A 222 -7.04 -7.74 16.66
C SER A 222 -7.80 -8.84 17.39
N GLU A 223 -9.13 -8.78 17.41
CA GLU A 223 -9.99 -9.82 17.96
C GLU A 223 -9.81 -11.16 17.20
N ALA A 224 -9.88 -11.12 15.86
CA ALA A 224 -9.77 -12.30 15.01
C ALA A 224 -8.44 -13.05 15.16
N ILE A 225 -7.34 -12.35 15.44
CA ILE A 225 -6.02 -12.95 15.69
C ILE A 225 -5.70 -13.15 17.17
N SER A 226 -6.68 -12.87 18.06
CA SER A 226 -6.51 -12.93 19.52
C SER A 226 -5.35 -12.07 20.04
N TYR A 227 -5.13 -10.91 19.42
CA TYR A 227 -4.14 -9.93 19.88
C TYR A 227 -4.69 -9.18 21.10
N THR A 228 -3.94 -9.24 22.21
CA THR A 228 -4.33 -8.63 23.49
C THR A 228 -3.75 -7.24 23.72
N GLY A 229 -2.99 -6.70 22.76
CA GLY A 229 -2.45 -5.34 22.84
C GLY A 229 -3.46 -4.30 22.38
N ASN A 230 -3.02 -3.05 22.26
CA ASN A 230 -3.87 -1.98 21.75
C ASN A 230 -4.09 -2.17 20.24
N PRO A 231 -5.35 -2.23 19.73
CA PRO A 231 -5.61 -2.40 18.30
C PRO A 231 -4.91 -1.39 17.39
N SER A 232 -4.64 -0.16 17.87
CA SER A 232 -3.90 0.84 17.09
C SER A 232 -2.43 0.46 16.85
N GLU A 233 -1.89 -0.48 17.62
CA GLU A 233 -0.52 -1.00 17.52
C GLU A 233 -0.42 -2.27 16.66
N LEU A 234 -1.53 -2.75 16.07
CA LEU A 234 -1.51 -3.87 15.14
C LEU A 234 -0.49 -3.68 13.97
N PRO A 235 -0.28 -2.48 13.40
CA PRO A 235 0.79 -2.27 12.42
C PRO A 235 2.20 -2.58 12.96
N VAL A 236 2.46 -2.27 14.24
CA VAL A 236 3.73 -2.59 14.92
C VAL A 236 3.88 -4.11 15.07
N LEU A 237 2.82 -4.80 15.48
CA LEU A 237 2.81 -6.27 15.54
C LEU A 237 3.12 -6.88 14.16
N LEU A 238 2.53 -6.37 13.08
CA LEU A 238 2.79 -6.87 11.72
C LEU A 238 4.24 -6.64 11.30
N ARG A 239 4.85 -5.51 11.69
CA ARG A 239 6.29 -5.26 11.50
C ARG A 239 7.14 -6.29 12.24
N GLU A 240 6.82 -6.61 13.49
CA GLU A 240 7.53 -7.65 14.25
C GLU A 240 7.39 -9.04 13.62
N LYS A 241 6.19 -9.38 13.14
CA LYS A 241 5.91 -10.64 12.44
C LYS A 241 6.71 -10.74 11.15
N PHE A 242 6.81 -9.63 10.39
CA PHE A 242 7.67 -9.55 9.22
C PHE A 242 9.13 -9.80 9.57
N VAL A 243 9.68 -9.13 10.58
CA VAL A 243 11.06 -9.35 11.05
C VAL A 243 11.28 -10.81 11.44
N LYS A 244 10.37 -11.40 12.22
CA LYS A 244 10.44 -12.83 12.60
C LYS A 244 10.42 -13.76 11.37
N LYS A 245 9.60 -13.47 10.36
CA LYS A 245 9.49 -14.28 9.13
C LYS A 245 10.74 -14.18 8.28
N VAL A 246 11.33 -12.98 8.16
CA VAL A 246 12.63 -12.74 7.50
C VAL A 246 13.75 -13.51 8.19
N MET A 247 13.81 -13.47 9.51
CA MET A 247 14.90 -14.10 10.27
C MET A 247 14.81 -15.64 10.31
N ARG A 248 13.62 -16.22 10.13
CA ARG A 248 13.38 -17.68 10.14
C ARG A 248 13.62 -18.38 8.80
N LYS A 249 13.44 -17.70 7.66
CA LYS A 249 13.51 -18.29 6.31
C LYS A 249 14.93 -18.24 5.69
N ALA A 250 15.96 -18.14 6.52
CA ALA A 250 17.37 -18.16 6.09
C ALA A 250 18.02 -19.50 6.45
#